data_AF-D1MER5-F1
#
_entry.id   AF-D1MER5-F1
#
_cell.length_a   1.000
_cell.length_b   1.000
_cell.length_c   1.000
_cell.angle_alpha   90.00
_cell.angle_beta   90.00
_cell.angle_gamma   90.00
#
_symmetry.space_group_name_H-M   'P 1'
#
loop_
_entity.id
_entity.type
_entity.pdbx_description
1 polymer ?
#
loop_
_entity_poly.entity_id
_entity_poly.type
_entity_poly.pdbx_seq_one_letter_code
_entity_poly.pdbx_strand_id
1 'polypeptide(L)'
;MFLPTLLNQASPEQMETFFIPAWNLEIIGTYAQTEMGHGTHLRGLETTATYDPATQEFVLNSPTITSIKWWPGGLGKTSNHAIVLAQLHTQGKCHGLHAFIVPLRSMNTHIPLPGVVVGDIGPKFG
;
A
#
# COMPACT_ATOMS: atom_id res chain seq x y z
N MET A 1 -5.48 -2.85 11.24
CA MET A 1 -4.28 -2.05 10.89
C MET A 1 -4.65 -0.80 10.09
N PHE A 2 -5.42 -0.90 9.00
CA PHE A 2 -5.75 0.26 8.16
C PHE A 2 -6.41 1.44 8.92
N LEU A 3 -7.56 1.24 9.56
CA LEU A 3 -8.25 2.30 10.32
C LEU A 3 -7.39 2.91 11.45
N PRO A 4 -6.72 2.11 12.32
CA PRO A 4 -5.79 2.67 13.30
C PRO A 4 -4.66 3.51 12.70
N THR A 5 -4.11 3.12 11.54
CA THR A 5 -3.06 3.92 10.90
C THR A 5 -3.60 5.25 10.40
N LEU A 6 -4.79 5.28 9.79
CA LEU A 6 -5.44 6.53 9.41
C LEU A 6 -5.62 7.44 10.64
N LEU A 7 -6.22 6.95 11.72
CA LEU A 7 -6.45 7.73 12.95
C LEU A 7 -5.20 8.39 13.53
N ASN A 8 -4.04 7.73 13.40
CA ASN A 8 -2.81 8.18 14.05
C ASN A 8 -1.84 8.91 13.12
N GLN A 9 -2.00 8.80 11.79
CA GLN A 9 -1.00 9.28 10.82
C GLN A 9 -1.60 10.13 9.70
N ALA A 10 -2.92 10.10 9.48
CA ALA A 10 -3.56 10.89 8.45
C ALA A 10 -3.79 12.34 8.91
N SER A 11 -3.67 13.28 7.98
CA SER A 11 -4.13 14.65 8.21
C SER A 11 -5.67 14.72 8.33
N PRO A 12 -6.25 15.82 8.83
CA PRO A 12 -7.71 15.98 8.86
C PRO A 12 -8.39 15.78 7.48
N GLU A 13 -7.79 16.32 6.42
CA GLU A 13 -8.29 16.14 5.04
C GLU A 13 -8.23 14.68 4.57
N GLN A 14 -7.13 13.98 4.90
CA GLN A 14 -7.00 12.55 4.61
C GLN A 14 -7.98 11.71 5.44
N MET A 15 -8.29 12.12 6.67
CA MET A 15 -9.30 11.46 7.50
C MET A 15 -10.69 11.57 6.87
N GLU A 16 -11.09 12.75 6.41
CA GLU A 16 -12.36 12.92 5.69
C GLU A 16 -12.41 12.05 4.42
N THR A 17 -11.32 12.03 3.66
CA THR A 17 -11.24 11.31 2.39
C THR A 17 -11.24 9.79 2.55
N PHE A 18 -10.52 9.25 3.54
CA PHE A 18 -10.26 7.81 3.63
C PHE A 18 -10.86 7.14 4.86
N PHE A 19 -10.95 7.82 6.01
CA PHE A 19 -11.42 7.19 7.24
C PHE A 19 -12.91 6.97 7.24
N ILE A 20 -13.72 7.98 6.88
CA ILE A 20 -15.18 7.85 6.88
C ILE A 20 -15.65 6.78 5.87
N PRO A 21 -15.18 6.76 4.60
CA PRO A 21 -15.53 5.68 3.69
C PRO A 21 -15.02 4.31 4.16
N ALA A 22 -13.87 4.26 4.85
CA ALA A 22 -13.36 3.00 5.40
C ALA A 22 -14.16 2.50 6.61
N TRP A 23 -14.70 3.41 7.43
CA TRP A 23 -15.56 3.08 8.56
C TRP A 23 -16.88 2.44 8.10
N ASN A 24 -17.43 2.92 6.99
CA ASN A 24 -18.66 2.41 6.38
C ASN A 24 -18.44 1.25 5.39
N LEU A 25 -17.22 0.70 5.31
CA LEU A 25 -16.83 -0.41 4.41
C LEU A 25 -16.94 -0.10 2.91
N GLU A 26 -17.08 1.16 2.51
CA GLU A 26 -16.93 1.58 1.11
C GLU A 26 -15.47 1.38 0.67
N ILE A 27 -14.53 1.81 1.51
CA ILE A 27 -13.12 1.47 1.39
C ILE A 27 -12.83 0.27 2.29
N ILE A 28 -12.34 -0.81 1.70
CA ILE A 28 -11.81 -1.95 2.44
C ILE A 28 -10.29 -1.92 2.33
N GLY A 29 -9.65 -1.50 3.42
CA GLY A 29 -8.20 -1.28 3.46
C GLY A 29 -7.42 -2.40 4.15
N THR A 30 -6.17 -2.60 3.72
CA THR A 30 -5.18 -3.46 4.40
C THR A 30 -3.86 -2.71 4.62
N TYR A 31 -2.92 -3.33 5.34
CA TYR A 31 -1.60 -2.80 5.63
C TYR A 31 -0.51 -3.65 4.98
N ALA A 32 0.06 -3.15 3.88
CA ALA A 32 1.02 -3.82 3.02
C ALA A 32 2.45 -3.37 3.32
N GLN A 33 3.03 -3.96 4.38
CA GLN A 33 4.42 -3.73 4.78
C GLN A 33 5.36 -4.81 4.28
N THR A 34 5.13 -6.05 4.72
CA THR A 34 6.00 -7.21 4.45
C THR A 34 6.10 -7.49 2.96
N GLU A 35 7.32 -7.80 2.52
CA GLU A 35 7.66 -8.24 1.19
C GLU A 35 8.11 -9.71 1.21
N MET A 36 8.12 -10.35 0.05
CA MET A 36 8.61 -11.71 -0.09
C MET A 36 10.04 -11.87 0.44
N GLY A 37 10.92 -10.90 0.17
CA GLY A 37 12.32 -10.90 0.64
C GLY A 37 12.51 -10.39 2.06
N HIS A 38 11.57 -9.62 2.61
CA HIS A 38 11.79 -8.85 3.84
C HIS A 38 10.54 -8.78 4.73
N GLY A 39 10.62 -9.42 5.91
CA GLY A 39 9.63 -9.30 6.99
C GLY A 39 10.19 -8.60 8.22
N THR A 40 11.28 -9.12 8.79
CA THR A 40 11.91 -8.57 10.00
C THR A 40 12.81 -7.37 9.70
N HIS A 41 13.63 -7.45 8.66
CA HIS A 41 14.59 -6.40 8.31
C HIS A 41 13.95 -5.30 7.45
N LEU A 42 13.18 -4.41 8.10
CA LEU A 42 12.39 -3.38 7.40
C LEU A 42 13.23 -2.43 6.56
N ARG A 43 14.44 -2.07 7.02
CA ARG A 43 15.36 -1.22 6.25
C ARG A 43 15.73 -1.81 4.88
N GLY A 44 15.57 -3.12 4.71
CA GLY A 44 15.81 -3.84 3.46
C GLY A 44 14.62 -3.85 2.49
N LEU A 45 13.44 -3.34 2.86
CA LEU A 45 12.30 -3.29 1.93
C LEU A 45 12.68 -2.56 0.63
N GLU A 46 12.25 -3.14 -0.48
CA GLU A 46 12.67 -2.82 -1.84
C GLU A 46 11.62 -2.00 -2.60
N THR A 47 10.34 -2.04 -2.17
CA THR A 47 9.29 -1.21 -2.79
C THR A 47 9.68 0.27 -2.69
N THR A 48 9.64 0.98 -3.81
CA THR A 48 9.99 2.41 -3.87
C THR A 48 8.75 3.27 -4.09
N ALA A 49 8.76 4.47 -3.52
CA ALA A 49 7.82 5.55 -3.80
C ALA A 49 8.63 6.78 -4.25
N THR A 50 8.71 7.00 -5.56
CA THR A 50 9.49 8.11 -6.12
C THR A 50 8.58 9.28 -6.45
N TYR A 51 8.85 10.46 -5.89
CA TYR A 51 8.10 11.67 -6.18
C TYR A 51 8.44 12.20 -7.57
N ASP A 52 7.42 12.44 -8.39
CA ASP A 52 7.52 13.13 -9.68
C ASP A 52 7.05 14.59 -9.53
N PRO A 53 7.96 15.58 -9.59
CA PRO A 53 7.60 16.99 -9.47
C PRO A 53 6.71 17.51 -10.61
N ALA A 54 6.73 16.88 -11.80
CA ALA A 54 5.98 17.35 -12.96
C ALA A 54 4.48 17.09 -12.80
N THR A 55 4.11 15.94 -12.23
CA THR A 55 2.71 15.56 -11.98
C THR A 55 2.28 15.73 -10.53
N GLN A 56 3.23 15.96 -9.62
CA GLN A 56 3.02 16.00 -8.16
C GLN A 56 2.49 14.67 -7.61
N GLU A 57 2.94 13.56 -8.19
CA GLU A 57 2.52 12.21 -7.82
C GLU A 57 3.67 11.41 -7.23
N PHE A 58 3.33 10.34 -6.51
CA PHE A 58 4.29 9.30 -6.12
C PHE A 58 4.14 8.09 -7.03
N VAL A 59 5.23 7.71 -7.69
CA VAL A 59 5.31 6.48 -8.49
C VAL A 59 5.72 5.33 -7.58
N LEU A 60 4.76 4.47 -7.24
CA LEU A 60 5.04 3.22 -6.54
C LEU A 60 5.55 2.17 -7.52
N ASN A 61 6.63 1.48 -7.16
CA ASN A 61 7.21 0.43 -7.98
C ASN A 61 7.73 -0.74 -7.12
N SER A 62 7.55 -1.95 -7.64
CA SER A 62 8.13 -3.20 -7.11
C SER A 62 9.23 -3.65 -8.06
N PRO A 63 10.50 -3.26 -7.84
CA PRO A 63 11.58 -3.44 -8.82
C PRO A 63 11.98 -4.89 -9.07
N THR A 64 11.68 -5.78 -8.13
CA THR A 64 12.11 -7.18 -8.11
C THR A 64 10.97 -8.09 -7.66
N ILE A 65 11.08 -9.40 -7.93
CA ILE A 65 10.11 -10.38 -7.40
C ILE A 65 10.13 -10.38 -5.86
N THR A 66 11.30 -10.20 -5.25
CA THR A 66 11.45 -10.16 -3.79
C THR A 66 10.79 -8.93 -3.17
N SER A 67 10.63 -7.85 -3.92
CA SER A 67 9.93 -6.63 -3.50
C SER A 67 8.40 -6.73 -3.49
N ILE A 68 7.82 -7.83 -4.01
CA ILE A 68 6.37 -8.01 -4.03
C ILE A 68 5.86 -8.07 -2.59
N LYS A 69 4.85 -7.25 -2.26
CA LYS A 69 4.17 -7.31 -0.96
C LYS A 69 3.55 -8.69 -0.76
N TRP A 70 3.91 -9.34 0.34
CA TRP A 70 3.58 -10.74 0.62
C TRP A 70 3.18 -10.92 2.08
N TRP A 71 2.07 -11.62 2.32
CA TRP A 71 1.35 -11.79 3.60
C TRP A 71 0.25 -10.80 4.02
N PRO A 72 0.11 -9.56 3.52
CA PRO A 72 -0.94 -8.65 4.01
C PRO A 72 -2.35 -9.26 3.94
N GLY A 73 -2.98 -9.43 5.09
CA GLY A 73 -4.31 -10.04 5.20
C GLY A 73 -5.36 -9.23 4.43
N GLY A 74 -6.26 -9.89 3.70
CA GLY A 74 -7.28 -9.24 2.88
C GLY A 74 -6.78 -8.69 1.52
N LEU A 75 -5.47 -8.53 1.31
CA LEU A 75 -4.90 -7.97 0.08
C LEU A 75 -5.26 -8.77 -1.17
N GLY A 76 -5.29 -10.11 -1.04
CA GLY A 76 -5.40 -10.97 -2.21
C GLY A 76 -6.67 -10.76 -3.01
N LYS A 77 -7.81 -10.52 -2.35
CA LYS A 77 -9.14 -10.44 -2.99
C LYS A 77 -10.11 -9.44 -2.38
N THR A 78 -9.96 -9.05 -1.12
CA THR A 78 -11.00 -8.25 -0.42
C THR A 78 -10.71 -6.77 -0.48
N SER A 79 -9.47 -6.36 -0.21
CA SER A 79 -9.14 -4.95 -0.10
C SER A 79 -9.13 -4.24 -1.45
N ASN A 80 -9.78 -3.08 -1.52
CA ASN A 80 -9.74 -2.17 -2.66
C ASN A 80 -8.70 -1.05 -2.49
N HIS A 81 -8.22 -0.83 -1.26
CA HIS A 81 -7.11 0.07 -0.93
C HIS A 81 -6.09 -0.63 -0.03
N ALA A 82 -4.86 -0.14 -0.01
CA ALA A 82 -3.87 -0.52 0.99
C ALA A 82 -3.05 0.68 1.44
N ILE A 83 -2.62 0.66 2.70
CA ILE A 83 -1.46 1.44 3.12
C ILE A 83 -0.22 0.62 2.77
N VAL A 84 0.59 1.11 1.84
CA VAL A 84 1.82 0.47 1.38
C VAL A 84 3.00 1.15 2.04
N LEU A 85 3.89 0.37 2.65
CA LEU A 85 5.16 0.87 3.16
C LEU A 85 6.24 0.77 2.07
N ALA A 86 6.88 1.88 1.74
CA ALA A 86 7.86 1.97 0.66
C ALA A 86 9.00 2.94 0.99
N GLN A 87 10.16 2.75 0.37
CA GLN A 87 11.28 3.68 0.43
C GLN A 87 10.91 4.97 -0.30
N LEU A 88 10.87 6.09 0.41
CA LEU A 88 10.58 7.40 -0.19
C LEU A 88 11.81 7.92 -0.93
N HIS A 89 11.66 8.17 -2.23
CA HIS A 89 12.67 8.83 -3.05
C HIS A 89 12.17 10.19 -3.52
N THR A 90 12.95 11.24 -3.30
CA THR A 90 12.70 12.59 -3.85
C THR A 90 14.02 13.31 -4.06
N GLN A 91 14.12 14.12 -5.12
CA GLN A 91 15.33 14.88 -5.46
C GLN A 91 16.61 14.01 -5.49
N GLY A 92 16.50 12.78 -5.99
CA GLY A 92 17.61 11.83 -6.09
C GLY A 92 18.07 11.21 -4.76
N LYS A 93 17.36 11.44 -3.65
CA LYS A 93 17.71 10.93 -2.32
C LYS A 93 16.65 9.98 -1.78
N CYS A 94 17.10 8.91 -1.10
CA CYS A 94 16.24 8.02 -0.32
C CYS A 94 16.08 8.56 1.11
N HIS A 95 14.84 8.66 1.58
CA HIS A 95 14.46 9.18 2.90
C HIS A 95 13.95 8.08 3.84
N GLY A 96 14.12 6.81 3.46
CA GLY A 96 13.65 5.67 4.24
C GLY A 96 12.15 5.41 4.10
N LEU A 97 11.62 4.57 4.98
CA LEU A 97 10.26 4.03 4.87
C LEU A 97 9.19 5.06 5.22
N HIS A 98 8.23 5.18 4.32
CA HIS A 98 7.03 5.99 4.49
C HIS A 98 5.80 5.20 4.09
N ALA A 99 4.65 5.58 4.65
CA ALA A 99 3.36 4.97 4.39
C ALA A 99 2.60 5.77 3.33
N PHE A 100 2.04 5.05 2.34
CA PHE A 100 1.28 5.63 1.23
C PHE A 100 -0.07 4.93 1.12
N ILE A 101 -1.16 5.69 1.01
CA ILE A 101 -2.47 5.11 0.69
C ILE A 101 -2.52 4.88 -0.82
N VAL A 102 -2.72 3.64 -1.24
CA VAL A 102 -2.71 3.23 -2.64
C VAL A 102 -4.03 2.55 -2.98
N PRO A 103 -4.82 3.09 -3.93
CA PRO A 103 -5.97 2.39 -4.47
C PRO A 103 -5.47 1.19 -5.29
N LEU A 104 -6.05 0.01 -5.06
CA LEU A 104 -5.66 -1.24 -5.71
C LEU A 104 -6.69 -1.70 -6.73
N ARG A 105 -7.97 -1.41 -6.48
CA ARG A 105 -9.10 -1.90 -7.27
C ARG A 105 -10.08 -0.77 -7.51
N SER A 106 -10.78 -0.84 -8.63
CA SER A 106 -11.92 0.03 -8.92
C SER A 106 -12.99 -0.10 -7.83
N MET A 107 -13.48 1.01 -7.31
CA MET A 107 -14.56 1.04 -6.30
C MET A 107 -15.89 0.49 -6.83
N ASN A 108 -16.09 0.48 -8.15
CA ASN A 108 -17.35 0.04 -8.76
C ASN A 108 -17.30 -1.43 -9.21
N THR A 109 -16.19 -1.85 -9.79
CA THR A 109 -16.07 -3.18 -10.45
C THR A 109 -15.18 -4.15 -9.68
N HIS A 110 -14.41 -3.65 -8.72
CA HIS A 110 -13.39 -4.41 -7.96
C HIS A 110 -12.26 -5.02 -8.81
N ILE A 111 -12.20 -4.67 -10.10
CA ILE A 111 -11.12 -5.04 -11.01
C ILE A 111 -9.84 -4.29 -10.58
N PRO A 112 -8.66 -4.95 -10.57
CA PRO A 112 -7.39 -4.27 -10.30
C PRO A 112 -7.17 -3.06 -11.21
N LEU A 113 -6.67 -1.96 -10.64
CA LEU A 113 -6.35 -0.75 -11.40
C LEU A 113 -5.14 -0.98 -12.34
N PRO A 114 -4.98 -0.17 -13.40
CA PRO A 114 -3.81 -0.26 -14.28
C PRO A 114 -2.49 -0.23 -13.50
N GLY A 115 -1.56 -1.11 -13.84
CA GLY A 115 -0.27 -1.26 -13.15
C GLY A 115 -0.31 -2.05 -11.83
N VAL A 116 -1.50 -2.44 -11.34
CA VAL A 116 -1.65 -3.21 -10.10
C VAL A 116 -1.76 -4.71 -10.38
N VAL A 117 -0.86 -5.50 -9.79
CA VAL A 117 -0.91 -6.97 -9.78
C VAL A 117 -1.19 -7.45 -8.35
N VAL A 118 -2.31 -8.13 -8.15
CA VAL A 118 -2.77 -8.57 -6.81
C VAL A 118 -3.37 -9.98 -6.85
N GLY A 119 -3.09 -10.79 -5.82
CA GLY A 119 -3.53 -12.19 -5.74
C GLY A 119 -3.42 -12.80 -4.35
N ASP A 120 -4.07 -13.94 -4.16
CA ASP A 120 -3.91 -14.76 -2.95
C ASP A 120 -2.56 -15.50 -3.01
N ILE A 121 -1.93 -15.69 -1.85
CA ILE A 121 -0.60 -16.32 -1.75
C ILE A 121 -0.66 -17.85 -1.65
N GLY A 122 -1.87 -18.44 -1.69
CA GLY A 122 -2.09 -19.87 -1.62
C GLY A 122 -2.62 -20.36 -0.27
N PRO A 123 -2.91 -21.67 -0.17
CA PRO A 123 -3.33 -22.29 1.06
C PRO A 123 -2.23 -22.15 2.13
N LYS A 124 -2.68 -22.07 3.38
CA LYS A 124 -1.83 -21.99 4.57
C LYS A 124 -2.21 -23.14 5.48
N PHE A 125 -1.40 -23.42 6.49
CA PHE A 125 -1.77 -24.38 7.52
C PHE A 125 -2.96 -23.83 8.34
N GLY A 126 -4.06 -24.59 8.40
CA GLY A 126 -5.31 -24.24 9.08
C GLY A 126 -6.43 -25.20 8.72
#